data_AF-Q8H247-F1
#
_entry.id   AF-Q8H247-F1
#
_cell.length_a   1.000
_cell.length_b   1.000
_cell.length_c   1.000
_cell.angle_alpha   90.00
_cell.angle_beta   90.00
_cell.angle_gamma   90.00
#
_symmetry.space_group_name_H-M   'P 1'
#
loop_
_entity.id
_entity.type
_entity.pdbx_description
1 polymer ?
#
loop_
_entity_poly.entity_id
_entity_poly.type
_entity_poly.pdbx_seq_one_letter_code
_entity_poly.pdbx_strand_id
1 'polypeptide(L)'
;QMKINYYPKCPQPELALGVEAHTDVSALTFILHNVVPGLQLFYEGKWVTAKCVPNSIIMHIGDTVEILSNGKCKSILHRGLVNKEKVRISWAVF
;
A
#
# COMPACT_ATOMS: atom_id res chain seq x y z
N GLN A 1 9.56 -5.97 10.80
CA GLN A 1 8.69 -5.29 11.80
C GLN A 1 7.22 -5.42 11.38
N MET A 2 6.26 -5.39 12.30
CA MET A 2 4.82 -5.46 11.98
C MET A 2 4.13 -4.12 12.24
N LYS A 3 3.33 -3.64 11.29
CA LYS A 3 2.44 -2.48 11.45
C LYS A 3 1.01 -2.86 11.05
N ILE A 4 0.09 -2.69 11.99
CA ILE A 4 -1.34 -2.82 11.72
C ILE A 4 -1.89 -1.42 11.44
N ASN A 5 -2.33 -1.18 10.21
CA ASN A 5 -2.93 0.09 9.81
C ASN A 5 -4.45 -0.01 9.92
N TYR A 6 -5.05 0.84 10.74
CA TYR A 6 -6.49 0.97 10.90
C TYR A 6 -6.95 2.29 10.25
N TYR A 7 -7.80 2.19 9.24
CA TYR A 7 -8.32 3.34 8.49
C TYR A 7 -9.83 3.48 8.79
N PRO A 8 -10.23 4.43 9.65
CA PRO A 8 -11.63 4.69 9.93
C PRO A 8 -12.41 5.14 8.69
N LYS A 9 -13.75 5.14 8.79
CA LYS A 9 -14.60 5.78 7.78
C LYS A 9 -14.29 7.28 7.75
N CYS A 10 -14.11 7.83 6.56
CA CYS A 10 -13.84 9.24 6.35
C CYS A 10 -15.06 9.92 5.71
N PRO A 11 -15.57 11.04 6.26
CA PRO A 11 -16.74 11.73 5.71
C PRO A 11 -16.45 12.42 4.36
N GLN A 12 -15.19 12.82 4.13
CA GLN A 12 -14.73 13.51 2.90
C GLN A 12 -13.49 12.79 2.34
N PRO A 13 -13.63 11.54 1.86
CA PRO A 13 -12.50 10.70 1.45
C PRO A 13 -11.74 11.25 0.23
N GLU A 14 -12.35 12.13 -0.54
CA GLU A 14 -11.71 12.85 -1.66
C GLU A 14 -10.70 13.92 -1.21
N LEU A 15 -10.76 14.36 0.05
CA LEU A 15 -9.88 15.38 0.62
C LEU A 15 -8.79 14.79 1.52
N ALA A 16 -8.75 13.46 1.71
CA ALA A 16 -7.85 12.81 2.66
C ALA A 16 -7.17 11.57 2.07
N LEU A 17 -5.99 11.26 2.59
CA LEU A 17 -5.30 9.99 2.39
C LEU A 17 -5.22 9.26 3.74
N GLY A 18 -5.32 7.93 3.69
CA GLY A 18 -5.06 7.09 4.86
C GLY A 18 -3.56 6.97 5.15
N VAL A 19 -2.76 6.85 4.09
CA VAL A 19 -1.30 7.01 4.14
C VAL A 19 -0.87 7.73 2.85
N GLU A 20 0.04 8.67 3.00
CA GLU A 20 0.60 9.49 1.92
C GLU A 20 1.38 8.65 0.89
N ALA A 21 1.73 9.29 -0.23
CA ALA A 21 2.55 8.68 -1.24
C ALA A 21 3.99 8.47 -0.72
N HIS A 22 4.45 7.21 -0.66
CA HIS A 22 5.79 6.85 -0.20
C HIS A 22 6.30 5.57 -0.90
N THR A 23 7.58 5.26 -0.68
CA THR A 23 8.19 3.96 -0.95
C THR A 23 8.51 3.27 0.38
N ASP A 24 8.64 1.95 0.37
CA ASP A 24 8.95 1.19 1.59
C ASP A 24 10.47 1.08 1.75
N VAL A 25 11.02 1.50 2.90
CA VAL A 25 12.46 1.42 3.15
C VAL A 25 12.98 -0.01 3.35
N SER A 26 12.10 -0.98 3.61
CA SER A 26 12.43 -2.39 3.85
C SER A 26 13.06 -3.09 2.62
N ALA A 27 13.48 -4.34 2.80
CA ALA A 27 13.85 -5.19 1.66
C ALA A 27 12.59 -5.66 0.92
N LEU A 28 11.65 -6.24 1.67
CA LEU A 28 10.38 -6.75 1.17
C LEU A 28 9.28 -6.32 2.14
N THR A 29 8.08 -6.08 1.63
CA THR A 29 6.91 -5.83 2.47
C THR A 29 5.79 -6.78 2.07
N PHE A 30 5.22 -7.51 3.04
CA PHE A 30 4.10 -8.40 2.85
C PHE A 30 2.85 -7.81 3.51
N ILE A 31 1.79 -7.62 2.73
CA ILE A 31 0.57 -6.93 3.16
C ILE A 31 -0.64 -7.86 3.06
N LEU A 32 -1.28 -8.09 4.20
CA LEU A 32 -2.64 -8.65 4.27
C LEU A 32 -3.66 -7.52 4.40
N HIS A 33 -4.88 -7.73 3.90
CA HIS A 33 -5.96 -6.75 3.98
C HIS A 33 -7.32 -7.38 4.28
N ASN A 34 -8.23 -6.63 4.89
CA ASN A 34 -9.61 -7.06 5.17
C ASN A 34 -10.57 -6.98 3.96
N VAL A 35 -10.04 -7.04 2.73
CA VAL A 35 -10.79 -7.04 1.46
C VAL A 35 -11.57 -5.73 1.23
N VAL A 36 -11.13 -4.64 1.86
CA VAL A 36 -11.59 -3.28 1.53
C VAL A 36 -10.53 -2.61 0.65
N PRO A 37 -10.89 -2.16 -0.58
CA PRO A 37 -9.93 -1.54 -1.49
C PRO A 37 -9.38 -0.24 -0.89
N GLY A 38 -8.17 0.14 -1.29
CA GLY A 38 -7.59 1.41 -0.86
C GLY A 38 -6.12 1.58 -1.21
N LEU A 39 -5.37 0.50 -1.39
CA LEU A 39 -3.99 0.59 -1.86
C LEU A 39 -3.98 1.08 -3.32
N GLN A 40 -3.18 2.12 -3.60
CA GLN A 40 -2.89 2.57 -4.95
C GLN A 40 -1.38 2.58 -5.20
N LEU A 41 -0.99 2.20 -6.41
CA LEU A 41 0.38 2.19 -6.92
C LEU A 41 0.53 3.31 -7.96
N PHE A 42 1.65 4.02 -7.95
CA PHE A 42 1.97 4.99 -9.00
C PHE A 42 2.75 4.29 -10.11
N TYR A 43 2.05 3.94 -11.19
CA TYR A 43 2.58 3.19 -12.31
C TYR A 43 2.34 3.96 -13.61
N GLU A 44 3.40 4.14 -14.41
CA GLU A 44 3.36 4.85 -15.70
C GLU A 44 2.69 6.24 -15.62
N GLY A 45 3.03 7.01 -14.57
CA GLY A 45 2.51 8.36 -14.37
C GLY A 45 1.07 8.42 -13.86
N LYS A 46 0.47 7.29 -13.49
CA LYS A 46 -0.94 7.20 -13.06
C LYS A 46 -1.08 6.41 -11.76
N TRP A 47 -2.09 6.78 -10.97
CA TRP A 47 -2.48 6.00 -9.80
C TRP A 47 -3.37 4.83 -10.21
N VAL A 48 -2.92 3.62 -9.93
CA VAL A 48 -3.63 2.36 -10.20
C VAL A 48 -4.08 1.74 -8.88
N THR A 49 -5.38 1.48 -8.73
CA THR A 49 -5.92 0.84 -7.53
C THR A 49 -5.68 -0.67 -7.57
N ALA A 50 -5.04 -1.21 -6.54
CA ALA A 50 -4.83 -2.65 -6.42
C ALA A 50 -6.16 -3.39 -6.22
N LYS A 51 -6.34 -4.50 -6.93
CA LYS A 51 -7.52 -5.37 -6.75
C LYS A 51 -7.35 -6.19 -5.46
N CYS A 52 -8.45 -6.36 -4.73
CA CYS A 52 -8.49 -7.31 -3.62
C CYS A 52 -8.62 -8.74 -4.17
N VAL A 53 -7.51 -9.42 -4.37
CA VAL A 53 -7.49 -10.82 -4.82
C VAL A 53 -7.68 -11.74 -3.61
N PRO A 54 -8.73 -12.58 -3.56
CA PRO A 54 -8.95 -13.49 -2.44
C PRO A 54 -7.75 -14.44 -2.23
N ASN A 55 -7.47 -14.78 -0.97
CA ASN A 55 -6.39 -15.71 -0.57
C ASN A 55 -4.99 -15.32 -1.09
N SER A 56 -4.76 -14.03 -1.31
CA SER A 56 -3.47 -13.51 -1.75
C SER A 56 -2.78 -12.70 -0.66
N ILE A 57 -1.46 -12.55 -0.82
CA ILE A 57 -0.64 -11.61 -0.06
C ILE A 57 -0.05 -10.64 -1.07
N ILE A 58 -0.18 -9.34 -0.82
CA ILE A 58 0.48 -8.32 -1.64
C ILE A 58 1.93 -8.24 -1.19
N MET A 59 2.87 -8.33 -2.12
CA MET A 59 4.30 -8.17 -1.85
C MET A 59 4.83 -6.93 -2.55
N HIS A 60 5.53 -6.06 -1.82
CA HIS A 60 6.30 -4.95 -2.36
C HIS A 60 7.80 -5.25 -2.30
N ILE A 61 8.52 -4.82 -3.32
CA ILE A 61 9.96 -4.58 -3.26
C ILE A 61 10.14 -3.23 -2.57
N GLY A 62 11.01 -3.17 -1.56
CA GLY A 62 11.38 -1.90 -0.94
C GLY A 62 12.74 -1.38 -1.39
N ASP A 63 13.08 -0.19 -0.91
CA ASP A 63 14.25 0.60 -1.27
C ASP A 63 15.55 -0.18 -1.06
N THR A 64 15.62 -1.00 -0.02
CA THR A 64 16.82 -1.81 0.26
C THR A 64 17.13 -2.75 -0.91
N VAL A 65 16.13 -3.42 -1.48
CA VAL A 65 16.34 -4.34 -2.63
C VAL A 65 16.56 -3.56 -3.91
N GLU A 66 15.88 -2.42 -4.11
CA GLU A 66 16.14 -1.54 -5.25
C GLU A 66 17.60 -1.09 -5.28
N ILE A 67 18.14 -0.59 -4.15
CA ILE A 67 19.53 -0.16 -4.01
C ILE A 67 20.50 -1.33 -4.27
N LEU A 68 20.30 -2.47 -3.60
CA LEU A 68 21.17 -3.65 -3.75
C LEU A 68 21.18 -4.22 -5.17
N SER A 69 20.05 -4.09 -5.87
CA SER A 69 19.92 -4.53 -7.26
C SER A 69 20.41 -3.51 -8.28
N ASN A 70 20.93 -2.36 -7.83
CA ASN A 70 21.31 -1.21 -8.65
C ASN A 70 20.16 -0.77 -9.58
N GLY A 71 18.95 -0.65 -9.01
CA GLY A 71 17.76 -0.17 -9.71
C GLY A 71 17.08 -1.20 -10.63
N LYS A 72 17.47 -2.48 -10.61
CA LYS A 72 16.82 -3.52 -11.42
C LYS A 72 15.44 -3.89 -10.87
N CYS A 73 15.34 -4.06 -9.55
CA CYS A 73 14.08 -4.25 -8.84
C CYS A 73 13.53 -2.88 -8.45
N LYS A 74 12.23 -2.64 -8.63
CA LYS A 74 11.63 -1.31 -8.44
C LYS A 74 10.90 -1.19 -7.12
N SER A 75 11.30 -0.21 -6.32
CA SER A 75 10.54 0.22 -5.14
C SER A 75 9.47 1.22 -5.58
N ILE A 76 8.21 0.80 -5.56
CA ILE A 76 7.14 1.57 -6.20
C ILE A 76 6.50 2.57 -5.23
N LEU A 77 6.33 3.80 -5.68
CA LEU A 77 5.53 4.83 -5.01
C LEU A 77 4.10 4.31 -4.84
N HIS A 78 3.60 4.33 -3.62
CA HIS A 78 2.27 3.84 -3.30
C HIS A 78 1.61 4.69 -2.19
N ARG A 79 0.28 4.65 -2.11
CA ARG A 79 -0.51 5.37 -1.11
C ARG A 79 -1.73 4.56 -0.69
N GLY A 80 -2.36 4.95 0.42
CA GLY A 80 -3.60 4.33 0.89
C GLY A 80 -4.75 5.33 0.89
N LEU A 81 -5.86 4.96 0.27
CA LEU A 81 -7.11 5.70 0.30
C LEU A 81 -7.96 5.32 1.52
N VAL A 82 -8.76 6.28 1.96
CA VAL A 82 -9.88 6.09 2.90
C VAL A 82 -11.20 6.11 2.14
N ASN A 83 -12.28 5.67 2.78
CA ASN A 83 -13.62 5.70 2.18
C ASN A 83 -14.68 6.00 3.26
N LYS A 84 -15.89 6.37 2.83
CA LYS A 84 -17.01 6.74 3.71
C LYS A 84 -17.82 5.55 4.23
N GLU A 85 -17.68 4.38 3.63
CA GLU A 85 -18.63 3.27 3.81
C GLU A 85 -18.14 2.21 4.80
N LYS A 86 -16.85 1.85 4.74
CA LYS A 86 -16.26 0.69 5.40
C LYS A 86 -14.91 1.04 6.03
N VAL A 87 -14.68 0.52 7.23
CA VAL A 87 -13.36 0.54 7.86
C VAL A 87 -12.42 -0.38 7.08
N ARG A 88 -11.24 0.14 6.72
CA ARG A 88 -10.18 -0.65 6.08
C ARG A 88 -9.12 -0.99 7.11
N ILE A 89 -8.63 -2.23 7.08
CA ILE A 89 -7.53 -2.69 7.94
C ILE A 89 -6.52 -3.42 7.05
N SER A 90 -5.24 -3.16 7.29
CA SER A 90 -4.14 -3.91 6.67
C SER A 90 -3.06 -4.26 7.68
N TRP A 91 -2.40 -5.38 7.49
CA TRP A 91 -1.25 -5.83 8.28
C TRP A 91 -0.04 -5.85 7.36
N ALA A 92 0.91 -4.96 7.59
CA ALA A 92 2.16 -4.87 6.84
C ALA A 92 3.30 -5.46 7.66
N VAL A 93 3.99 -6.45 7.09
CA VAL A 93 5.25 -7.00 7.61
C VAL A 93 6.37 -6.50 6.71
N PHE A 94 7.24 -5.67 7.29
CA PHE A 94 8.44 -5.11 6.66
C PHE A 94 9.68 -5.91 7.02
#